data_AF-A0A1Q5THS2-F1
#
_entry.id   AF-A0A1Q5THS2-F1
#
_cell.length_a   1.000
_cell.length_b   1.000
_cell.length_c   1.000
_cell.angle_alpha   90.00
_cell.angle_beta   90.00
_cell.angle_gamma   90.00
#
_symmetry.space_group_name_H-M   'P 1'
#
loop_
_entity.id
_entity.type
_entity.pdbx_description
1 polymer ?
#
loop_
_entity_poly.entity_id
_entity_poly.type
_entity_poly.pdbx_seq_one_letter_code
_entity_poly.pdbx_strand_id
1 'polypeptide(L)'
;MAATPLCERQLLALVRHRNKLNEMLLTEENRFSVADEVVCDSHAKIITLLKQKLKDTELKIKKHINDTTGETREALPTEIDETQNTLEFF
;
A
#
# COMPACT_ATOMS: atom_id res chain seq x y z
N MET A 1 34.24 1.29 -0.91
CA MET A 1 32.79 1.27 -1.20
C MET A 1 32.08 2.08 -0.12
N ALA A 2 31.39 3.17 -0.48
CA ALA A 2 30.64 3.95 0.50
C ALA A 2 29.45 3.12 1.01
N ALA A 3 29.23 3.12 2.33
CA ALA A 3 28.11 2.40 2.92
C ALA A 3 26.78 3.02 2.50
N THR A 4 25.83 2.20 2.10
CA THR A 4 24.48 2.64 1.73
C THR A 4 23.82 3.36 2.93
N PRO A 5 23.23 4.55 2.73
CA PRO A 5 22.51 5.28 3.77
C PRO A 5 21.48 4.40 4.50
N LEU A 6 21.27 4.67 5.80
CA LEU A 6 20.34 3.88 6.62
C LEU A 6 18.91 3.89 6.06
N CYS A 7 18.45 5.06 5.60
CA CYS A 7 17.14 5.24 4.97
C CYS A 7 16.94 4.30 3.76
N GLU A 8 17.92 4.26 2.85
CA GLU A 8 17.86 3.41 1.66
C GLU A 8 17.86 1.92 2.03
N ARG A 9 18.64 1.53 3.05
CA ARG A 9 18.65 0.14 3.56
C ARG A 9 17.30 -0.26 4.15
N GLN A 10 16.63 0.64 4.88
CA GLN A 10 15.30 0.41 5.44
C GLN A 10 14.24 0.27 4.34
N LEU A 11 14.26 1.16 3.34
CA LEU A 11 13.37 1.08 2.19
C LEU A 11 13.57 -0.23 1.42
N LEU A 12 14.82 -0.62 1.17
CA LEU A 12 15.16 -1.88 0.51
C LEU A 12 14.66 -3.09 1.29
N ALA A 13 14.77 -3.08 2.62
CA ALA A 13 14.24 -4.14 3.48
C ALA A 13 12.71 -4.25 3.37
N LEU A 14 12.00 -3.13 3.34
CA LEU A 14 10.55 -3.09 3.16
C LEU A 14 10.13 -3.62 1.78
N VAL A 15 10.84 -3.23 0.71
CA VAL A 15 10.58 -3.72 -0.65
C VAL A 15 10.83 -5.23 -0.75
N ARG A 16 11.92 -5.74 -0.16
CA ARG A 16 12.20 -7.18 -0.11
C ARG A 16 11.11 -7.92 0.67
N HIS A 17 10.65 -7.37 1.79
CA HIS A 17 9.56 -7.96 2.56
C HIS A 17 8.27 -8.03 1.75
N ARG A 18 7.90 -6.93 1.06
CA ARG A 18 6.74 -6.90 0.16
C ARG A 18 6.83 -7.98 -0.91
N ASN A 19 7.97 -8.10 -1.59
CA ASN A 19 8.15 -9.12 -2.63
C ASN A 19 7.99 -10.53 -2.08
N LYS A 20 8.54 -10.79 -0.88
CA LYS A 20 8.38 -12.09 -0.22
C LYS A 20 6.93 -12.41 0.12
N LEU A 21 6.18 -11.43 0.62
CA LEU A 21 4.75 -11.58 0.89
C LEU A 21 3.97 -11.88 -0.40
N ASN A 22 4.34 -11.26 -1.52
CA ASN A 22 3.69 -11.49 -2.80
C ASN A 22 3.97 -12.90 -3.35
N GLU A 23 5.21 -13.40 -3.24
CA GLU A 23 5.54 -14.79 -3.57
C GLU A 23 4.71 -15.80 -2.75
N MET A 24 4.56 -15.53 -1.45
CA MET A 24 3.74 -16.35 -0.56
C MET A 24 2.26 -16.31 -0.95
N LEU A 25 1.75 -15.12 -1.31
CA LEU A 25 0.37 -14.97 -1.74
C LEU A 25 0.08 -15.80 -3.00
N LEU A 26 0.93 -15.68 -4.03
CA LEU A 26 0.79 -16.45 -5.26
C LEU A 26 0.83 -17.96 -4.98
N THR A 27 1.72 -18.39 -4.08
CA THR A 27 1.82 -19.80 -3.67
C THR A 27 0.53 -20.29 -3.02
N GLU A 28 -0.05 -19.49 -2.11
CA GLU A 28 -1.28 -19.86 -1.42
C GLU A 28 -2.52 -19.78 -2.32
N GLU A 29 -2.58 -18.81 -3.24
CA GLU A 29 -3.64 -18.75 -4.26
C GLU A 29 -3.58 -19.98 -5.20
N ASN A 30 -2.38 -20.44 -5.57
CA ASN A 30 -2.20 -21.67 -6.33
C ASN A 30 -2.57 -22.92 -5.54
N ARG A 31 -2.35 -22.94 -4.22
CA ARG A 31 -2.78 -24.06 -3.36
C ARG A 31 -4.30 -24.07 -3.21
N PHE A 32 -4.89 -22.90 -3.00
CA PHE A 32 -6.34 -22.73 -2.89
C PHE A 32 -7.07 -23.18 -4.16
N SER A 33 -6.51 -22.95 -5.35
CA SER A 33 -7.16 -23.34 -6.61
C SER A 33 -7.26 -24.86 -6.82
N VAL A 34 -6.46 -25.65 -6.11
CA VAL A 34 -6.47 -27.13 -6.18
C VAL A 34 -6.82 -27.78 -4.84
N ALA A 35 -7.22 -26.98 -3.86
CA ALA A 35 -7.50 -27.44 -2.51
C ALA A 35 -8.80 -28.26 -2.47
N ASP A 36 -8.80 -29.29 -1.63
CA ASP A 36 -10.02 -29.99 -1.23
C ASP A 36 -10.90 -29.06 -0.39
N GLU A 37 -12.22 -29.20 -0.48
CA GLU A 37 -13.20 -28.36 0.21
C GLU A 37 -12.94 -28.26 1.71
N VAL A 38 -12.43 -29.33 2.33
CA VAL A 38 -12.12 -29.39 3.76
C VAL A 38 -11.05 -28.37 4.18
N VAL A 39 -10.11 -28.01 3.29
CA VAL A 39 -8.99 -27.12 3.60
C VAL A 39 -9.09 -25.74 2.95
N CYS A 40 -10.07 -25.53 2.06
CA CYS A 40 -10.32 -24.25 1.39
C CYS A 40 -10.42 -23.06 2.36
N ASP A 41 -11.18 -23.20 3.45
CA ASP A 41 -11.35 -22.13 4.44
C ASP A 41 -10.04 -21.69 5.08
N SER A 42 -9.12 -22.64 5.31
CA SER A 42 -7.82 -22.34 5.91
C SER A 42 -6.94 -21.53 4.95
N HIS A 43 -6.88 -21.93 3.68
CA HIS A 43 -6.17 -21.20 2.63
C HIS A 43 -6.77 -19.81 2.38
N ALA A 44 -8.11 -19.69 2.36
CA ALA A 44 -8.79 -18.40 2.21
C ALA A 44 -8.44 -17.41 3.34
N LYS A 45 -8.35 -17.89 4.59
CA LYS A 45 -7.90 -17.08 5.73
C LYS A 45 -6.45 -16.62 5.56
N ILE A 46 -5.56 -17.52 5.12
CA ILE A 46 -4.14 -17.18 4.88
C ILE A 46 -4.01 -16.15 3.77
N ILE A 47 -4.72 -16.33 2.65
CA ILE A 47 -4.75 -15.38 1.52
C ILE A 47 -5.22 -14.00 2.00
N THR A 48 -6.29 -13.94 2.78
CA THR A 48 -6.82 -12.69 3.36
C THR A 48 -5.77 -11.99 4.22
N LEU A 49 -5.09 -12.74 5.11
CA LEU A 49 -4.03 -12.21 5.96
C LEU A 49 -2.83 -11.70 5.15
N LEU A 50 -2.41 -12.43 4.11
CA LEU A 50 -1.32 -12.02 3.24
C LEU A 50 -1.65 -10.73 2.47
N LYS A 51 -2.88 -10.61 1.95
CA LYS A 51 -3.37 -9.39 1.30
C LYS A 51 -3.37 -8.19 2.25
N GLN A 52 -3.76 -8.39 3.52
CA GLN A 52 -3.70 -7.32 4.51
C GLN A 52 -2.25 -6.90 4.82
N LYS A 53 -1.35 -7.86 5.06
CA LYS A 53 0.08 -7.57 5.32
C LYS A 53 0.76 -6.87 4.14
N LEU A 54 0.38 -7.20 2.91
CA LEU A 54 0.86 -6.51 1.70
C LEU A 54 0.44 -5.04 1.72
N LYS A 55 -0.85 -4.75 1.94
CA LYS A 55 -1.36 -3.38 2.04
C LYS A 55 -0.64 -2.58 3.13
N ASP A 56 -0.47 -3.16 4.31
CA ASP A 56 0.22 -2.51 5.42
C ASP A 56 1.70 -2.21 5.08
N THR A 57 2.36 -3.14 4.37
CA THR A 57 3.76 -2.95 3.94
C THR A 57 3.88 -1.87 2.86
N GLU A 58 2.95 -1.83 1.91
CA GLU A 58 2.89 -0.79 0.88
C GLU A 58 2.63 0.60 1.47
N LEU A 59 1.76 0.70 2.48
CA LEU A 59 1.55 1.94 3.24
C LEU A 59 2.82 2.38 3.98
N LYS A 60 3.56 1.44 4.60
CA LYS A 60 4.85 1.73 5.24
C LYS A 60 5.89 2.23 4.25
N ILE A 61 5.98 1.60 3.08
CA ILE A 61 6.88 2.04 1.99
C ILE A 61 6.52 3.46 1.55
N LYS A 62 5.23 3.72 1.28
CA LYS A 62 4.76 5.04 0.85
C LYS A 62 5.04 6.11 1.90
N LYS A 63 4.77 5.82 3.17
CA LYS A 63 5.08 6.71 4.28
C LYS A 63 6.58 6.99 4.35
N HIS A 64 7.42 5.96 4.29
CA HIS A 64 8.87 6.10 4.31
C HIS A 64 9.38 6.99 3.18
N ILE A 65 8.84 6.82 1.97
CA ILE A 65 9.18 7.69 0.82
C ILE A 65 8.78 9.14 1.12
N ASN A 66 7.52 9.39 1.51
CA ASN A 66 7.03 10.74 1.80
C ASN A 66 7.82 11.44 2.92
N ASP A 67 8.14 10.70 3.99
CA ASP A 67 8.92 11.20 5.12
C ASP A 67 10.37 11.56 4.69
N THR A 68 10.89 10.91 3.64
CA THR A 68 12.24 11.16 3.11
C THR A 68 12.29 12.19 2.00
N THR A 69 11.22 12.36 1.22
CA THR A 69 11.14 13.37 0.16
C THR A 69 10.67 14.73 0.69
N GLY A 70 10.21 14.82 1.95
CA GLY A 70 9.80 16.08 2.56
C GLY A 70 8.57 16.71 1.90
N GLU A 71 7.84 15.96 1.06
CA GLU A 71 6.55 16.39 0.53
C GLU A 71 5.51 16.29 1.66
N THR A 72 5.60 17.22 2.62
CA THR A 72 4.40 17.74 3.28
C THR A 72 3.44 18.08 2.16
N ARG A 73 2.35 17.31 2.08
CA ARG A 73 1.15 17.78 1.40
C ARG A 73 0.78 19.08 2.10
N GLU A 74 1.24 20.21 1.58
CA GLU A 74 0.55 21.46 1.76
C GLU A 74 -0.88 21.17 1.31
N ALA A 75 -1.77 21.14 2.29
CA ALA A 75 -3.18 21.30 2.02
C ALA A 75 -3.29 22.63 1.28
N LEU A 76 -3.44 22.58 -0.04
CA LEU A 76 -4.07 23.69 -0.75
C LEU A 76 -5.48 23.80 -0.15
N PRO A 77 -5.82 24.90 0.55
CA PRO A 77 -7.21 25.23 0.70
C PRO A 77 -7.62 25.72 -0.68
N THR A 78 -8.22 24.86 -1.50
CA THR A 78 -8.96 25.36 -2.65
C THR A 78 -10.17 26.06 -2.06
N GLU A 79 -10.04 27.37 -1.98
CA GLU A 79 -11.07 28.34 -1.63
C GLU A 79 -12.38 27.90 -2.28
N ILE A 80 -13.37 27.61 -1.43
CA ILE A 80 -14.76 27.68 -1.85
C ILE A 80 -15.03 29.18 -1.97
N ASP A 81 -14.80 29.75 -3.15
CA ASP A 81 -15.27 31.10 -3.44
C ASP A 81 -16.78 31.02 -3.69
N GLU A 82 -17.51 31.24 -2.61
CA GLU A 82 -18.91 31.63 -2.63
C GLU A 82 -19.06 33.00 -3.30
N THR A 83 -19.14 33.01 -4.62
CA THR A 83 -19.87 34.05 -5.35
C THR A 83 -21.07 33.36 -6.01
N GLN A 84 -22.27 33.35 -5.41
CA GLN A 84 -23.14 34.53 -5.34
C GLN A 84 -22.90 35.45 -6.54
N ASN A 85 -23.10 34.92 -7.75
CA ASN A 85 -23.57 35.73 -8.86
C ASN A 85 -24.98 35.26 -9.25
N THR A 86 -25.93 35.81 -8.51
CA THR A 86 -27.09 36.53 -9.06
C THR A 86 -27.43 36.28 -10.53
N LEU A 87 -28.64 35.77 -10.74
CA LEU A 87 -29.66 36.36 -11.62
C LEU A 87 -29.15 36.98 -12.94
N GLU A 88 -29.24 36.20 -14.02
CA GLU A 88 -29.85 36.69 -15.28
C GLU A 88 -30.88 35.61 -15.68
N PHE A 89 -32.19 35.82 -15.44
CA PHE A 89 -33.14 36.58 -16.27
C PHE A 89 -33.20 36.10 -17.73
N PHE A 90 -34.34 35.45 -18.03
CA PHE A 90 -34.90 34.97 -19.30
C PHE A 90 -34.45 33.62 -19.84
#